data_AF-A0A374C2W6-F1
#
_entry.id   AF-A0A374C2W6-F1
#
_cell.length_a   1.000
_cell.length_b   1.000
_cell.length_c   1.000
_cell.angle_alpha   90.00
_cell.angle_beta   90.00
_cell.angle_gamma   90.00
#
_symmetry.space_group_name_H-M   'P 1'
#
loop_
_entity.id
_entity.type
_entity.pdbx_description
1 polymer ?
#
loop_
_entity_poly.entity_id
_entity_poly.type
_entity_poly.pdbx_seq_one_letter_code
_entity_poly.pdbx_strand_id
1 'polypeptide(L)'
;CEANIIDYATYELKAQSFHPSFLGQLSFYVSAVNHQFKTDIDNPTIGLLICKDKDNVVAKYALESYKEPMGISEYQLSKLFPKDFKSSMPTIEELEKGLKDNRE
;
A
#
# COMPACT_ATOMS: atom_id res chain seq x y z
N CYS A 1 15.52 16.10 29.73
CA CYS A 1 15.12 14.87 29.03
C CYS A 1 14.77 15.28 27.61
N GLU A 2 15.54 14.85 26.61
CA GLU A 2 15.14 15.05 25.21
C GLU A 2 14.03 14.05 24.91
N ALA A 3 12.86 14.56 24.57
CA ALA A 3 11.76 13.75 24.10
C ALA A 3 12.06 13.33 22.66
N ASN A 4 12.27 12.04 22.42
CA ASN A 4 12.44 11.50 21.08
C ASN A 4 11.05 11.32 20.46
N ILE A 5 10.75 12.15 19.46
CA ILE A 5 9.51 12.07 18.67
C ILE A 5 9.72 11.05 17.55
N ILE A 6 8.79 10.11 17.41
CA ILE A 6 8.83 9.06 16.37
C ILE A 6 7.73 9.30 15.34
N ASP A 7 8.08 9.09 14.07
CA ASP A 7 7.15 9.11 12.94
C ASP A 7 6.84 7.69 12.48
N TYR A 8 5.56 7.40 12.27
CA TYR A 8 5.09 6.13 11.72
C TYR A 8 4.46 6.34 10.35
N ALA A 9 4.61 5.35 9.47
CA ALA A 9 3.97 5.33 8.15
C ALA A 9 3.37 3.94 7.85
N THR A 10 2.17 3.93 7.27
CA THR A 10 1.50 2.73 6.77
C THR A 10 1.36 2.80 5.25
N TYR A 11 1.50 1.66 4.59
CA TYR A 11 1.49 1.56 3.14
C TYR A 11 0.46 0.53 2.69
N GLU A 12 -0.46 0.93 1.82
CA GLU A 12 -1.46 0.06 1.21
C GLU A 12 -1.17 -0.03 -0.29
N LEU A 13 -0.90 -1.23 -0.82
CA LEU A 13 -0.59 -1.45 -2.24
C LEU A 13 -1.74 -2.18 -2.93
N LYS A 14 -2.25 -1.61 -4.03
CA LYS A 14 -3.28 -2.22 -4.86
C LYS A 14 -2.81 -2.36 -6.30
N ALA A 15 -2.88 -3.58 -6.83
CA ALA A 15 -2.57 -3.87 -8.24
C ALA A 15 -3.65 -3.39 -9.23
N GLN A 16 -4.71 -2.74 -8.73
CA GLN A 16 -5.85 -2.25 -9.49
C GLN A 16 -5.99 -0.72 -9.39
N SER A 17 -6.85 -0.15 -10.25
CA SER A 17 -7.25 1.25 -10.22
C SER A 17 -7.82 1.65 -8.86
N PHE A 18 -7.60 2.89 -8.46
CA PHE A 18 -8.11 3.44 -7.21
C PHE A 18 -9.62 3.22 -7.04
N HIS A 19 -10.01 2.78 -5.84
CA HIS A 19 -11.39 2.74 -5.41
C HIS A 19 -11.50 3.35 -3.99
N PRO A 20 -12.52 4.17 -3.69
CA PRO A 20 -12.66 4.84 -2.39
C PRO A 20 -12.66 3.90 -1.18
N SER A 21 -13.13 2.66 -1.33
CA SER A 21 -13.12 1.67 -0.24
C SER A 21 -11.72 1.30 0.27
N PHE A 22 -10.67 1.53 -0.53
CA PHE A 22 -9.29 1.26 -0.09
C PHE A 22 -8.82 2.20 1.01
N LEU A 23 -9.34 3.44 1.03
CA LEU A 23 -9.06 4.38 2.12
C LEU A 23 -9.62 3.90 3.45
N GLY A 24 -10.69 3.10 3.44
CA GLY A 24 -11.22 2.48 4.65
C GLY A 24 -10.23 1.48 5.27
N GLN A 25 -9.58 0.67 4.44
CA GLN A 25 -8.52 -0.26 4.88
C GLN A 25 -7.32 0.51 5.42
N LEU A 26 -6.87 1.54 4.69
CA LEU A 26 -5.73 2.35 5.10
C LEU A 26 -6.00 3.13 6.41
N SER A 27 -7.16 3.77 6.54
CA SER A 27 -7.56 4.50 7.75
C SER A 27 -7.64 3.59 8.97
N PHE A 28 -8.11 2.35 8.79
CA PHE A 28 -8.07 1.33 9.84
C PHE A 28 -6.63 1.04 10.30
N TYR A 29 -5.68 0.86 9.38
CA TYR A 29 -4.28 0.62 9.74
C TYR A 29 -3.63 1.84 10.42
N VAL A 30 -3.87 3.05 9.91
CA VAL A 30 -3.40 4.29 10.55
C VAL A 30 -3.92 4.40 11.98
N SER A 31 -5.22 4.14 12.19
CA SER A 31 -5.85 4.16 13.52
C SER A 31 -5.28 3.10 14.45
N ALA A 32 -5.07 1.88 13.95
CA ALA A 32 -4.46 0.80 14.72
C ALA A 32 -3.03 1.15 15.16
N VAL A 33 -2.21 1.71 14.26
CA VAL A 33 -0.83 2.12 14.60
C VAL A 33 -0.82 3.26 15.62
N ASN A 34 -1.68 4.26 15.43
CA ASN A 34 -1.85 5.35 16.38
C ASN A 34 -2.27 4.88 17.78
N HIS A 35 -3.03 3.78 17.88
CA HIS A 35 -3.48 3.26 19.17
C HIS A 35 -2.48 2.30 19.83
N GLN A 36 -1.73 1.53 19.03
CA GLN A 36 -0.87 0.46 19.55
C GLN A 36 0.59 0.88 19.78
N PHE A 37 1.11 1.84 18.99
CA PHE A 37 2.55 2.15 18.99
C PHE A 37 2.87 3.61 19.33
N LYS A 38 2.00 4.54 18.94
CA LYS A 38 2.21 5.96 19.21
C LYS A 38 2.10 6.27 20.71
N THR A 39 2.94 7.20 21.13
CA THR A 39 2.79 7.93 22.38
C THR A 39 2.15 9.30 22.12
N ASP A 40 1.80 10.02 23.20
CA ASP A 40 1.16 11.34 23.11
C ASP A 40 2.05 12.43 22.47
N ILE A 41 3.37 12.23 22.48
CA ILE A 41 4.34 13.17 21.91
C ILE A 41 4.67 12.87 20.43
N ASP A 42 4.28 11.70 19.93
CA ASP A 42 4.58 11.28 18.57
C ASP A 42 3.67 11.98 17.56
N ASN A 43 4.15 12.16 16.32
CA ASN A 43 3.34 12.74 15.25
C ASN A 43 2.26 11.76 14.78
N PRO A 44 1.14 12.23 14.21
CA PRO A 44 0.13 11.35 13.63
C PRO A 44 0.72 10.42 12.56
N THR A 45 0.36 9.13 12.60
CA THR A 45 0.80 8.16 11.58
C THR A 45 0.30 8.56 10.20
N ILE A 46 1.18 8.53 9.19
CA ILE A 46 0.85 8.86 7.80
C ILE A 46 0.44 7.60 7.05
N GLY A 47 -0.69 7.64 6.34
CA GLY A 47 -1.09 6.56 5.43
C GLY A 47 -0.77 6.87 3.98
N LEU A 48 -0.19 5.91 3.25
CA LEU A 48 0.04 6.02 1.81
C LEU A 48 -0.62 4.87 1.05
N LEU A 49 -1.61 5.20 0.22
CA LEU A 49 -2.22 4.27 -0.73
C LEU A 49 -1.48 4.36 -2.07
N ILE A 50 -0.97 3.24 -2.55
CA ILE A 50 -0.29 3.12 -3.84
C ILE A 50 -1.14 2.22 -4.74
N CYS A 51 -1.58 2.73 -5.88
CA CYS A 51 -2.47 2.04 -6.80
C CYS A 51 -1.99 2.12 -8.25
N LYS A 52 -2.60 1.36 -9.16
CA LYS A 52 -2.19 1.33 -10.56
C LYS A 52 -2.37 2.68 -11.26
N ASP A 53 -3.53 3.26 -11.09
CA ASP A 53 -3.96 4.54 -11.64
C ASP A 53 -5.10 5.11 -10.77
N LYS A 54 -5.36 6.42 -10.87
CA LYS A 54 -6.45 7.09 -10.16
C LYS A 54 -7.06 8.22 -10.97
N ASP A 55 -8.38 8.38 -10.84
CA ASP A 55 -9.01 9.65 -11.19
C ASP A 55 -8.71 10.67 -10.08
N ASN A 56 -8.10 11.80 -10.44
CA ASN A 56 -7.68 12.83 -9.48
C ASN A 56 -8.85 13.47 -8.73
N VAL A 57 -10.01 13.60 -9.38
CA VAL A 57 -11.22 14.20 -8.79
C VAL A 57 -11.82 13.22 -7.79
N VAL A 58 -11.98 11.96 -8.17
CA VAL A 58 -12.48 10.91 -7.28
C VAL A 58 -11.55 10.73 -6.07
N ALA A 59 -10.23 10.69 -6.31
CA ALA A 59 -9.23 10.58 -5.25
C ALA A 59 -9.31 11.75 -4.25
N LYS A 60 -9.49 12.98 -4.74
CA LYS A 60 -9.61 14.16 -3.89
C LYS A 60 -10.87 14.10 -3.00
N TYR A 61 -12.03 13.86 -3.59
CA TYR A 61 -13.28 13.76 -2.81
C TYR A 61 -13.27 12.61 -1.80
N ALA A 62 -12.65 11.48 -2.18
CA ALA A 62 -12.50 10.36 -1.26
C ALA A 62 -11.62 10.73 -0.06
N LEU A 63 -10.50 11.43 -0.27
CA LEU A 63 -9.62 11.89 0.80
C LEU A 63 -10.27 12.93 1.73
N GLU A 64 -11.09 13.84 1.20
CA GLU A 64 -11.80 14.86 2.00
C GLU A 64 -12.72 14.26 3.08
N SER A 65 -13.13 13.00 2.92
CA SER A 65 -13.98 12.30 3.89
C SER A 65 -13.22 11.75 5.10
N TYR A 66 -11.88 11.81 5.11
CA TYR A 66 -11.04 11.27 6.18
C TYR A 66 -10.28 12.38 6.92
N LYS A 67 -10.06 12.17 8.21
CA LYS A 67 -9.35 13.14 9.08
C LYS A 67 -7.88 12.78 9.26
N GLU A 68 -7.52 11.52 9.08
CA GLU A 68 -6.15 11.03 9.20
C GLU A 68 -5.28 11.55 8.05
N PRO A 69 -3.99 11.83 8.27
CA PRO A 69 -3.10 12.26 7.20
C PRO A 69 -2.83 11.09 6.25
N MET A 70 -3.52 11.09 5.11
CA MET A 70 -3.40 10.05 4.09
C MET A 70 -3.15 10.64 2.70
N GLY A 71 -2.37 9.92 1.90
CA GLY A 71 -2.07 10.26 0.51
C GLY A 71 -2.37 9.09 -0.44
N ILE A 72 -2.66 9.41 -1.70
CA ILE A 72 -2.85 8.42 -2.77
C ILE A 72 -1.84 8.70 -3.88
N SER A 73 -1.08 7.68 -4.27
CA SER A 73 -0.10 7.73 -5.34
C SER A 73 -0.35 6.63 -6.38
N GLU A 74 0.09 6.88 -7.60
CA GLU A 74 0.12 5.90 -8.68
C GLU A 74 1.54 5.32 -8.82
N TYR A 75 1.68 4.02 -9.06
CA TYR A 75 2.98 3.44 -9.41
C TYR A 75 3.18 3.43 -10.93
N GLN A 76 4.42 3.65 -11.36
CA GLN A 76 4.78 3.71 -12.77
C GLN A 76 5.55 2.46 -13.20
N LEU A 77 4.84 1.42 -13.64
CA LEU A 77 5.46 0.14 -14.06
C LEU A 77 6.49 0.32 -15.18
N SER A 78 6.23 1.22 -16.13
CA SER A 78 7.13 1.50 -17.25
C SER A 78 8.48 2.07 -16.82
N LYS A 79 8.58 2.64 -15.62
CA LYS A 79 9.84 3.07 -15.02
C LYS A 79 10.52 1.99 -14.17
N LEU A 80 9.74 1.03 -13.67
CA LEU A 80 10.21 -0.02 -12.77
C LEU A 80 10.72 -1.26 -13.51
N PHE A 81 10.13 -1.58 -14.66
CA PHE A 81 10.50 -2.74 -15.46
C PHE A 81 10.96 -2.31 -16.87
N PRO A 82 12.18 -2.68 -17.28
CA PRO A 82 12.60 -2.55 -18.68
C PRO A 82 11.57 -3.23 -19.60
N LYS A 83 11.39 -2.74 -20.83
CA LYS A 83 10.46 -3.34 -21.80
C LYS A 83 10.72 -4.83 -22.04
N ASP A 84 11.96 -5.26 -21.85
CA ASP A 84 12.43 -6.63 -22.02
C ASP A 84 12.41 -7.45 -20.72
N PHE A 85 11.73 -6.95 -19.67
CA PHE A 85 11.60 -7.66 -18.41
C PHE A 85 10.79 -8.95 -18.60
N LYS A 86 11.50 -10.06 -18.70
CA LYS A 86 10.91 -11.40 -18.57
C LYS A 86 10.66 -11.65 -17.09
N SER A 87 9.39 -11.72 -16.71
CA SER A 87 8.98 -12.17 -15.39
C SER A 87 9.67 -13.50 -15.06
N SER A 88 10.32 -13.59 -13.90
CA SER A 88 10.89 -14.85 -13.40
C SER A 88 9.84 -15.78 -12.82
N MET A 89 8.55 -15.42 -12.92
CA MET A 89 7.47 -16.25 -12.44
C MET A 89 7.36 -17.47 -13.36
N PRO A 90 7.53 -18.70 -12.83
CA PRO A 90 7.30 -19.91 -13.60
C PRO A 90 5.87 -19.95 -14.15
N THR A 91 5.66 -20.63 -15.27
CA THR A 91 4.31 -20.79 -15.81
C THR A 91 3.46 -21.65 -14.87
N ILE A 92 2.13 -21.62 -15.06
CA ILE A 92 1.22 -22.48 -14.28
C ILE A 92 1.61 -23.95 -14.47
N GLU A 93 1.96 -24.35 -15.69
CA GLU A 93 2.39 -25.71 -16.01
C GLU A 93 3.70 -26.10 -15.31
N GLU A 94 4.68 -25.19 -15.25
CA GLU A 94 5.96 -25.40 -14.55
C GLU A 94 5.76 -25.50 -13.03
N LEU A 95 4.88 -24.66 -12.46
CA LEU A 95 4.48 -24.73 -11.06
C LEU A 95 3.82 -26.08 -10.75
N GLU A 96 2.83 -26.48 -11.54
CA GLU A 96 2.13 -27.76 -11.34
C GLU A 96 3.06 -28.96 -11.42
N LYS A 97 4.07 -28.92 -12.30
CA LYS A 97 5.07 -29.98 -12.42
C LYS A 97 5.96 -30.06 -11.18
N GLY A 98 6.47 -28.94 -10.68
CA GLY A 98 7.28 -28.91 -9.46
C GLY A 98 6.53 -29.34 -8.18
N LEU A 99 5.21 -29.14 -8.15
CA LEU A 99 4.34 -29.64 -7.07
C LEU A 99 4.03 -31.14 -7.16
N LYS A 100 4.14 -31.75 -8.34
CA LYS A 100 4.00 -33.20 -8.53
C LYS A 100 5.30 -33.93 -8.18
N ASP A 101 6.43 -33.37 -8.58
CA ASP A 101 7.76 -33.96 -8.34
C ASP A 101 8.18 -33.95 -6.84
N ASN A 102 7.57 -33.11 -5.99
CA ASN A 102 7.80 -33.09 -4.53
C ASN A 102 6.90 -34.04 -3.71
N ARG A 103 6.08 -34.87 -4.36
CA ARG A 103 5.19 -35.84 -3.70
C ARG A 103 5.63 -37.30 -3.90
N GLU A 104 6.81 -37.52 -4.49
CA GLU A 104 7.51 -38.81 -4.56
C GLU A 104 8.67 -38.84 -3.55
#